data_AF-A0A662RU18-F1
#
_entry.id   AF-A0A662RU18-F1
#
_cell.length_a   1.000
_cell.length_b   1.000
_cell.length_c   1.000
_cell.angle_alpha   90.00
_cell.angle_beta   90.00
_cell.angle_gamma   90.00
#
_symmetry.space_group_name_H-M   'P 1'
#
loop_
_entity.id
_entity.type
_entity.pdbx_description
1 polymer ?
#
loop_
_entity_poly.entity_id
_entity_poly.type
_entity_poly.pdbx_seq_one_letter_code
_entity_poly.pdbx_strand_id
1 'polypeptide(L)'
;MEIPDEIRAYVLSEVGGTYSDHRVGVSELGSCIRKAWYKRRFPKMLDFGSALRMFIGRLFHLYIEKDYENTEVSVTYDTGKGIIAEKIDAIVGDTAIDFKSKKSLK
;
A
#
# COMPACT_ATOMS: atom_id res chain seq x y z
N MET A 1 16.76 -13.99 12.15
CA MET A 1 16.79 -14.42 10.75
C MET A 1 16.65 -13.16 9.91
N GLU A 2 17.69 -12.79 9.17
CA GLU A 2 17.73 -11.54 8.42
C GLU A 2 16.82 -11.62 7.19
N ILE A 3 16.17 -10.50 6.87
CA ILE A 3 15.32 -10.38 5.67
C ILE A 3 16.26 -10.43 4.45
N PRO A 4 16.04 -11.32 3.45
CA PRO A 4 16.76 -11.27 2.20
C PRO A 4 16.73 -9.86 1.60
N ASP A 5 17.87 -9.36 1.15
CA ASP A 5 18.03 -7.95 0.77
C ASP A 5 17.11 -7.54 -0.39
N GLU A 6 16.76 -8.47 -1.27
CA GLU A 6 15.81 -8.26 -2.37
C GLU A 6 14.38 -8.00 -1.85
N ILE A 7 13.93 -8.81 -0.88
CA ILE A 7 12.62 -8.63 -0.22
C ILE A 7 12.64 -7.32 0.58
N ARG A 8 13.76 -7.03 1.25
CA ARG A 8 13.92 -5.81 2.03
C ARG A 8 13.89 -4.57 1.13
N ALA A 9 14.64 -4.55 0.03
CA ALA A 9 14.68 -3.46 -0.92
C ALA A 9 13.30 -3.21 -1.55
N TYR A 10 12.61 -4.28 -1.94
CA TYR A 10 11.25 -4.21 -2.46
C TYR A 10 10.25 -3.67 -1.44
N VAL A 11 10.26 -4.20 -0.21
CA VAL A 11 9.37 -3.71 0.86
C VAL A 11 9.70 -2.25 1.20
N LEU A 12 10.98 -1.87 1.23
CA LEU A 12 11.39 -0.50 1.48
C LEU A 12 11.06 0.44 0.32
N SER A 13 11.00 0.00 -0.94
CA SER A 13 10.54 0.86 -2.04
C SER A 13 9.03 1.12 -1.98
N GLU A 14 8.25 0.17 -1.50
CA GLU A 14 6.79 0.30 -1.35
C GLU A 14 6.40 1.09 -0.08
N VAL A 15 7.15 0.89 1.01
CA VAL A 15 6.86 1.53 2.32
C VAL A 15 7.60 2.86 2.46
N GLY A 16 8.75 2.99 1.79
CA GLY A 16 9.64 4.14 1.83
C GLY A 16 9.23 5.28 0.91
N GLY A 17 7.96 5.31 0.47
CA GLY A 17 7.37 6.52 -0.08
C GLY A 17 7.51 7.64 0.94
N THR A 18 8.50 8.51 0.75
CA THR A 18 8.56 9.83 1.38
C THR A 18 7.43 10.65 0.77
N TYR A 19 6.22 10.42 1.26
CA TYR A 19 5.09 11.25 0.88
C TYR A 19 5.35 12.64 1.46
N SER A 20 5.24 13.67 0.63
CA SER A 20 5.25 15.05 1.12
C SER A 20 4.18 15.21 2.21
N ASP A 21 4.43 16.06 3.21
CA ASP A 21 3.49 16.26 4.33
C ASP A 21 2.06 16.62 3.87
N HIS A 22 1.93 17.20 2.68
CA HIS A 22 0.65 17.58 2.07
C HIS A 22 -0.10 16.45 1.37
N ARG A 23 0.50 15.27 1.19
CA ARG A 23 -0.12 14.11 0.54
C ARG A 23 -0.66 13.13 1.57
N VAL A 24 -1.88 12.63 1.41
CA VAL A 24 -2.50 11.60 2.27
C VAL A 24 -2.97 10.42 1.42
N GLY A 25 -2.50 9.22 1.74
CA GLY A 25 -2.99 7.99 1.12
C GLY A 25 -4.40 7.66 1.58
N VAL A 26 -5.28 7.16 0.69
CA VAL A 26 -6.63 6.72 1.09
C VAL A 26 -6.61 5.63 2.18
N SER A 27 -5.58 4.77 2.18
CA SER A 27 -5.33 3.80 3.25
C SER A 27 -5.07 4.43 4.63
N GLU A 28 -4.61 5.68 4.69
CA GLU A 28 -4.43 6.43 5.93
C GLU A 28 -5.76 6.97 6.45
N LEU A 29 -6.68 7.37 5.56
CA LEU A 29 -8.02 7.86 5.89
C LEU A 29 -8.88 6.77 6.54
N GLY A 30 -8.75 5.51 6.09
CA GLY A 30 -9.42 4.36 6.69
C GLY A 30 -8.83 3.92 8.03
N SER A 31 -7.75 4.56 8.50
CA SER A 31 -7.07 4.21 9.74
C SER A 31 -7.31 5.26 10.84
N CYS A 32 -6.99 4.93 12.09
CA CYS A 32 -6.98 5.93 13.15
C CYS A 32 -6.00 7.08 12.78
N ILE A 33 -6.51 8.31 12.67
CA ILE A 33 -5.75 9.51 12.28
C ILE A 33 -4.47 9.64 13.12
N ARG A 34 -4.56 9.42 14.43
CA ARG A 34 -3.41 9.48 15.35
C ARG A 34 -2.34 8.43 15.00
N LYS A 35 -2.75 7.24 14.56
CA LYS A 35 -1.84 6.16 14.13
C LYS A 35 -1.14 6.52 12.81
N ALA A 36 -1.87 7.10 11.85
CA ALA A 36 -1.29 7.58 10.59
C ALA A 36 -0.24 8.68 10.84
N TRP A 37 -0.59 9.68 11.66
CA TRP A 37 0.32 10.76 12.05
C TRP A 37 1.60 10.22 12.74
N TYR A 38 1.45 9.26 13.66
CA TYR A 38 2.60 8.68 14.36
C TYR A 38 3.50 7.89 13.41
N LYS A 39 2.94 7.12 12.47
CA LYS A 39 3.71 6.38 11.45
C LYS A 39 4.58 7.30 10.59
N ARG A 40 4.08 8.49 10.24
CA ARG A 40 4.83 9.47 9.45
C ARG A 40 6.03 10.03 10.20
N ARG A 41 5.85 10.38 11.49
CA ARG A 41 6.90 10.99 12.30
C ARG A 41 7.89 9.99 12.91
N PHE A 42 7.45 8.76 13.09
CA PHE A 42 8.24 7.69 13.70
C PHE A 42 8.17 6.44 12.83
N PRO A 43 8.82 6.45 11.64
CA PRO A 43 8.84 5.28 10.77
C PRO A 43 9.52 4.13 11.52
N LYS A 44 8.77 3.05 11.76
CA LYS A 44 9.31 1.84 12.35
C LYS A 44 9.95 0.99 11.25
N MET A 45 11.12 0.40 11.54
CA MET A 45 11.61 -0.70 10.72
C MET A 45 10.57 -1.83 10.71
N LEU A 46 10.29 -2.35 9.52
CA LEU A 46 9.47 -3.53 9.36
C LEU A 46 10.20 -4.75 9.90
N ASP A 47 9.52 -5.53 10.74
CA ASP A 47 9.98 -6.85 11.13
C ASP A 47 9.88 -7.85 9.97
N PHE A 48 10.69 -8.90 9.98
CA PHE A 48 10.71 -9.92 8.93
C PHE A 48 9.34 -10.56 8.67
N GLY A 49 8.60 -10.87 9.74
CA GLY A 49 7.30 -11.51 9.60
C GLY A 49 6.28 -10.62 8.88
N SER A 50 6.29 -9.32 9.18
CA SER A 50 5.48 -8.33 8.48
C SER A 50 5.95 -8.10 7.04
N ALA A 51 7.26 -8.02 6.80
CA ALA A 51 7.82 -7.87 5.46
C ALA A 51 7.47 -9.06 4.55
N LEU A 52 7.62 -10.29 5.05
CA LEU A 52 7.27 -11.50 4.32
C LEU A 52 5.76 -11.55 3.99
N ARG A 53 4.90 -11.13 4.93
CA ARG A 53 3.46 -11.04 4.67
C ARG A 53 3.12 -10.02 3.59
N MET A 54 3.77 -8.85 3.61
CA MET A 54 3.60 -7.84 2.56
C MET A 54 4.05 -8.37 1.19
N PHE A 55 5.19 -9.07 1.16
CA PHE A 55 5.69 -9.71 -0.05
C PHE A 55 4.72 -10.77 -0.62
N ILE A 56 4.21 -11.67 0.22
CA ILE A 56 3.21 -12.67 -0.19
C ILE A 56 1.94 -11.98 -0.69
N GLY A 57 1.48 -10.94 0.02
CA GLY A 57 0.35 -10.13 -0.40
C GLY A 57 0.57 -9.56 -1.80
N ARG A 58 1.77 -9.03 -2.09
CA ARG A 58 2.08 -8.54 -3.43
C ARG A 58 2.05 -9.62 -4.50
N LEU A 59 2.63 -10.79 -4.24
CA LEU A 59 2.59 -11.90 -5.20
C LEU A 59 1.14 -12.28 -5.55
N PHE A 60 0.25 -12.23 -4.57
CA PHE A 60 -1.18 -12.41 -4.79
C PHE A 60 -1.78 -11.33 -5.69
N HIS A 61 -1.46 -10.05 -5.45
CA HIS A 61 -1.88 -8.95 -6.32
C HIS A 61 -1.37 -9.14 -7.75
N LEU A 62 -0.07 -9.37 -7.95
CA LEU A 62 0.51 -9.61 -9.28
C LEU A 62 -0.14 -10.78 -10.03
N TYR A 63 -0.48 -11.85 -9.31
CA TYR A 63 -1.11 -13.03 -9.90
C TYR A 63 -2.56 -12.78 -10.33
N ILE A 64 -3.31 -11.97 -9.59
CA ILE A 64 -4.74 -11.71 -9.86
C ILE A 64 -4.91 -10.54 -10.81
N GLU A 65 -4.16 -9.45 -10.60
CA GLU A 65 -4.25 -8.23 -11.40
C GLU A 65 -3.93 -8.50 -12.87
N LYS A 66 -3.06 -9.47 -13.20
CA LYS A 66 -2.71 -9.82 -14.59
C LYS A 66 -3.92 -10.11 -15.50
N ASP A 67 -5.05 -10.52 -14.92
CA ASP A 67 -6.27 -10.89 -15.65
C ASP A 67 -7.21 -9.67 -15.86
N TYR A 68 -6.79 -8.48 -15.44
CA TYR A 68 -7.52 -7.22 -15.55
C TYR A 68 -6.80 -6.25 -16.49
N GLU A 69 -7.56 -5.50 -17.29
CA GLU A 69 -7.00 -4.61 -18.32
C GLU A 69 -6.44 -3.29 -17.75
N ASN A 70 -7.06 -2.74 -16.71
CA ASN A 70 -6.65 -1.48 -16.10
C ASN A 70 -6.25 -1.72 -14.64
N THR A 71 -4.97 -1.96 -14.40
CA THR A 71 -4.42 -2.24 -13.07
C THR A 71 -3.53 -1.11 -12.57
N GLU A 72 -3.32 -1.04 -11.26
CA GLU A 72 -2.39 -0.09 -10.62
C GLU A 72 -2.68 1.39 -10.91
N VAL A 73 -3.95 1.74 -11.04
CA VAL A 73 -4.37 3.09 -11.46
C VAL A 73 -4.10 4.08 -10.34
N SER A 74 -3.19 5.02 -10.59
CA SER A 74 -2.86 6.09 -9.65
C SER A 74 -3.84 7.25 -9.80
N VAL A 75 -4.56 7.58 -8.73
CA VAL A 75 -5.50 8.69 -8.69
C VAL A 75 -5.04 9.71 -7.66
N THR A 76 -5.10 10.99 -8.02
CA THR A 76 -4.81 12.09 -7.11
C THR A 76 -5.95 13.10 -7.14
N TYR A 77 -6.36 13.57 -5.97
CA TYR A 77 -7.40 14.57 -5.81
C TYR A 77 -6.88 15.74 -4.95
N ASP A 78 -6.83 16.93 -5.54
CA ASP A 78 -6.44 18.15 -4.82
C ASP A 78 -7.68 18.77 -4.14
N THR A 79 -7.58 18.95 -2.83
CA THR A 79 -8.64 19.52 -1.98
C THR A 79 -8.48 21.03 -1.76
N GLY A 80 -7.41 21.64 -2.29
CA GLY A 80 -6.97 23.00 -1.99
C GLY A 80 -6.25 23.15 -0.64
N LYS A 81 -6.28 22.11 0.21
CA LYS A 81 -5.57 22.05 1.51
C LYS A 81 -4.50 20.94 1.54
N GLY A 82 -4.44 20.14 0.49
CA GLY A 82 -3.59 18.96 0.38
C GLY A 82 -4.09 18.01 -0.70
N ILE A 83 -3.27 16.99 -0.98
CA ILE A 83 -3.49 16.02 -2.04
C ILE A 83 -3.91 14.70 -1.40
N ILE A 84 -5.08 14.19 -1.78
CA ILE A 84 -5.46 12.80 -1.50
C ILE A 84 -4.92 11.96 -2.65
N ALA A 85 -4.26 10.86 -2.34
CA ALA A 85 -3.73 9.95 -3.35
C ALA A 85 -4.14 8.51 -3.08
N GLU A 86 -4.40 7.80 -4.16
CA GLU A 86 -4.80 6.40 -4.13
C GLU A 86 -4.11 5.65 -5.27
N LYS A 87 -3.85 4.37 -5.04
CA LYS A 87 -3.48 3.41 -6.07
C LYS A 87 -4.58 2.36 -6.04
N ILE A 88 -5.41 2.36 -7.08
CA ILE A 88 -6.51 1.41 -7.24
C ILE A 88 -5.93 0.15 -7.88
N ASP A 89 -6.24 -1.02 -7.33
CA ASP A 89 -5.67 -2.27 -7.82
C ASP A 89 -6.15 -2.59 -9.24
N ALA A 90 -7.46 -2.47 -9.51
CA ALA A 90 -8.01 -2.59 -10.86
C ALA A 90 -9.29 -1.77 -11.08
N ILE A 91 -9.58 -1.43 -12.36
CA ILE A 91 -10.84 -0.80 -12.80
C ILE A 91 -11.46 -1.64 -13.91
N VAL A 92 -12.75 -1.99 -13.76
CA VAL A 92 -13.55 -2.70 -14.78
C VAL A 92 -14.81 -1.90 -15.07
N GLY A 93 -14.87 -1.30 -16.27
CA GLY A 93 -15.92 -0.32 -16.59
C GLY A 93 -15.90 0.84 -15.59
N ASP A 94 -17.04 1.10 -14.94
CA ASP A 94 -17.18 2.14 -13.91
C ASP A 94 -16.93 1.64 -12.48
N THR A 95 -16.42 0.41 -12.31
CA THR A 95 -16.21 -0.21 -10.99
C THR A 95 -14.73 -0.25 -10.61
N ALA A 96 -14.39 0.35 -9.46
CA ALA A 96 -13.08 0.20 -8.83
C ALA A 96 -13.03 -1.10 -8.00
N ILE A 97 -11.95 -1.84 -8.12
CA ILE A 97 -11.71 -3.13 -7.45
C ILE A 97 -10.49 -2.99 -6.56
N ASP A 98 -10.64 -3.45 -5.31
CA ASP A 98 -9.62 -3.44 -4.27
C ASP A 98 -9.43 -4.88 -3.76
N PHE A 99 -8.29 -5.49 -4.08
CA PHE A 99 -7.97 -6.85 -3.68
C PHE A 99 -7.38 -6.87 -2.27
N LYS A 100 -7.70 -7.95 -1.54
CA LYS A 100 -7.22 -8.14 -0.16
C LYS A 100 -6.80 -9.58 0.05
N SER A 101 -5.53 -9.76 0.38
CA SER A 101 -5.03 -11.02 0.93
C SER A 101 -5.14 -10.99 2.46
N LYS A 102 -5.77 -12.03 3.03
CA LYS A 102 -5.84 -12.23 4.49
C LYS A 102 -5.34 -13.64 4.81
N LYS A 103 -4.62 -13.77 5.92
CA LYS A 103 -4.30 -15.09 6.47
C LYS A 103 -5.60 -15.77 6.88
N SER A 104 -5.83 -16.99 6.41
CA SER A 104 -6.88 -17.87 6.94
C SER A 104 -6.70 -17.99 8.45
N LEU A 105 -7.70 -17.54 9.23
CA LEU A 105 -7.83 -17.87 10.64
C LEU A 105 -8.27 -19.34 10.72
N LYS A 106 -7.33 -20.26 10.52
CA LYS A 106 -7.42 -21.64 10.96
C LYS A 106 -6.31 -21.87 11.98
#